data_AF-A0A2S9FVX5-F1
#
_entry.id   AF-A0A2S9FVX5-F1
#
_cell.length_a   1.000
_cell.length_b   1.000
_cell.length_c   1.000
_cell.angle_alpha   90.00
_cell.angle_beta   90.00
_cell.angle_gamma   90.00
#
_symmetry.space_group_name_H-M   'P 1'
#
loop_
_entity.id
_entity.type
_entity.pdbx_description
1 polymer ?
#
loop_
_entity_poly.entity_id
_entity_poly.type
_entity_poly.pdbx_seq_one_letter_code
_entity_poly.pdbx_strand_id
1 'polypeptide(L)'
;GVNCTGSCSWKIYVKDGIITWETQETDYPSVGPDRPEYEPRGCPRGAAFSWYTYSPTRVRYPYARGVLVEMYREAKARLKDPVLA
;
A
#
# COMPACT_ATOMS: atom_id res chain seq x y z
N GLY A 1 4.32 2.13 2.65
CA GLY A 1 4.90 2.45 3.96
C GLY A 1 3.84 2.31 5.03
N VAL A 2 4.20 1.76 6.19
CA VAL A 2 3.31 1.57 7.36
C VAL A 2 4.03 2.09 8.60
N ASN A 3 3.30 2.61 9.59
CA ASN A 3 3.86 3.17 10.82
C ASN A 3 4.39 2.05 11.75
N CYS A 4 5.55 1.49 11.44
CA CYS A 4 6.12 0.33 12.16
C CYS A 4 7.55 0.54 12.66
N THR A 5 8.12 1.75 12.51
CA THR A 5 9.53 2.13 12.79
C THR A 5 10.61 1.36 12.04
N GLY A 6 10.29 0.21 11.42
CA GLY A 6 11.27 -0.68 10.83
C GLY A 6 12.06 -0.07 9.68
N SER A 7 11.41 0.69 8.78
CA SER A 7 12.03 1.28 7.58
C SER A 7 12.89 0.27 6.78
N CYS A 8 12.44 -0.98 6.72
CA CYS A 8 13.18 -2.08 6.10
C CYS A 8 13.09 -1.98 4.56
N SER A 9 14.21 -2.13 3.87
CA SER A 9 14.33 -2.24 2.42
C SER A 9 14.08 -3.69 2.01
N TRP A 10 13.44 -3.89 0.86
CA TRP A 10 13.02 -5.20 0.37
C TRP A 10 13.28 -5.33 -1.12
N LYS A 11 13.74 -6.52 -1.53
CA LYS A 11 13.70 -6.97 -2.93
C LYS A 11 12.30 -7.42 -3.27
N ILE A 12 11.71 -6.81 -4.29
CA ILE A 12 10.39 -7.18 -4.81
C ILE A 12 10.56 -8.06 -6.05
N TYR A 13 10.02 -9.28 -6.00
CA TYR A 13 10.14 -10.23 -7.09
C TYR A 13 8.94 -10.15 -8.02
N VAL A 14 9.21 -9.74 -9.27
CA VAL A 14 8.22 -9.70 -10.34
C VAL A 14 8.44 -10.91 -11.25
N LYS A 15 7.38 -11.69 -11.49
CA LYS A 15 7.37 -12.82 -12.41
C LYS A 15 6.09 -12.77 -13.22
N ASP A 16 6.18 -13.01 -14.53
CA ASP A 16 5.04 -12.95 -15.47
C ASP A 16 4.27 -11.62 -15.40
N GLY A 17 4.98 -10.52 -15.14
CA GLY A 17 4.39 -9.17 -15.04
C GLY A 17 3.62 -8.88 -13.74
N ILE A 18 3.65 -9.79 -12.76
CA ILE A 18 2.98 -9.61 -11.46
C ILE A 18 3.96 -9.68 -10.30
N ILE A 19 3.65 -8.96 -9.21
CA ILE A 19 4.40 -9.06 -7.95
C ILE A 19 4.08 -10.40 -7.31
N THR A 20 5.10 -11.18 -6.95
CA THR A 20 4.90 -12.55 -6.45
C THR A 20 5.27 -12.70 -4.97
N TRP A 21 6.48 -12.29 -4.58
CA TRP A 21 6.93 -12.28 -3.19
C TRP A 21 8.00 -11.21 -2.96
N GLU A 22 8.43 -11.11 -1.71
CA GLU A 22 9.51 -10.24 -1.28
C GLU A 22 10.52 -10.98 -0.41
N THR A 23 11.78 -10.55 -0.45
CA THR A 23 12.79 -10.87 0.56
C THR A 23 13.46 -9.58 1.01
N GLN A 24 14.05 -9.59 2.20
CA GLN A 24 14.79 -8.43 2.67
C GLN A 24 15.97 -8.10 1.73
N GLU A 25 16.24 -6.81 1.58
CA GLU A 25 17.50 -6.34 1.00
C GLU A 25 18.60 -6.40 2.06
N THR A 26 19.85 -6.56 1.62
CA THR A 26 21.01 -6.73 2.50
C THR A 26 22.19 -5.85 2.11
N ASP A 27 21.91 -4.63 1.64
CA ASP A 27 22.90 -3.69 1.10
C ASP A 27 22.94 -2.35 1.86
N TYR A 28 22.52 -2.34 3.12
CA TYR A 28 22.67 -1.14 3.94
C TYR A 28 24.15 -0.76 4.03
N PRO A 29 24.47 0.55 4.05
CA PRO A 29 25.83 0.98 4.31
C PRO A 29 26.33 0.44 5.65
N SER A 30 27.54 -0.15 5.64
CA SER A 30 28.14 -0.73 6.85
C SER A 30 28.23 0.29 7.98
N VAL A 31 27.95 -0.17 9.20
CA VAL A 31 28.10 0.66 10.42
C VAL A 31 29.52 0.66 10.99
N GLY A 32 30.46 -0.02 10.32
CA GLY A 32 31.85 -0.18 10.77
C GLY A 32 32.12 -1.53 11.45
N PRO A 33 33.40 -1.91 11.63
CA PRO A 33 33.79 -3.24 12.08
C PRO A 33 33.53 -3.52 13.57
N ASP A 34 33.21 -2.50 14.37
CA ASP A 34 33.01 -2.60 15.82
C ASP A 34 31.55 -2.90 16.21
N ARG A 35 30.63 -2.97 15.24
CA ARG A 35 29.19 -3.12 15.48
C ARG A 35 28.58 -4.16 14.55
N PRO A 36 27.49 -4.83 14.97
CA PRO A 36 26.74 -5.68 14.06
C PRO A 36 26.03 -4.84 13.00
N GLU A 37 25.95 -5.39 11.79
CA GLU A 37 25.25 -4.77 10.67
C GLU A 37 23.72 -4.81 10.84
N TYR A 38 23.00 -4.00 10.06
CA TYR A 38 21.54 -3.91 10.17
C TYR A 38 20.81 -5.08 9.50
N GLU A 39 21.48 -5.74 8.57
CA GLU A 39 20.95 -6.81 7.75
C GLU A 39 20.43 -7.99 8.58
N PRO A 40 19.31 -8.61 8.16
CA PRO A 40 18.47 -8.28 7.02
C PRO A 40 17.31 -7.33 7.38
N ARG A 41 17.17 -6.91 8.64
CA ARG A 41 15.93 -6.32 9.18
C ARG A 41 14.69 -7.17 8.80
N GLY A 42 13.60 -6.51 8.42
CA GLY A 42 12.34 -7.15 8.02
C GLY A 42 11.50 -7.65 9.21
N CYS A 43 10.28 -8.09 8.92
CA CYS A 43 9.39 -8.72 9.91
C CYS A 43 8.34 -9.59 9.19
N PRO A 44 7.63 -10.50 9.89
CA PRO A 44 6.63 -11.37 9.27
C PRO A 44 5.49 -10.62 8.58
N ARG A 45 5.19 -9.39 9.02
CA ARG A 45 4.16 -8.54 8.41
C ARG A 45 4.63 -7.95 7.08
N GLY A 46 5.92 -7.62 6.97
CA GLY A 46 6.54 -7.14 5.73
C GLY A 46 6.69 -8.24 4.70
N ALA A 47 6.99 -9.48 5.13
CA ALA A 47 7.17 -10.65 4.27
C ALA A 47 5.86 -11.25 3.71
N ALA A 48 4.71 -10.65 4.03
CA ALA A 48 3.40 -11.07 3.54
C ALA A 48 2.68 -9.93 2.80
N PHE A 49 3.39 -8.87 2.45
CA PHE A 49 2.78 -7.66 1.90
C PHE A 49 2.34 -7.86 0.44
N SER A 50 3.03 -8.68 -0.36
CA SER A 50 2.64 -8.98 -1.75
C SER A 50 1.19 -9.45 -1.86
N TRP A 51 0.67 -10.16 -0.85
CA TRP A 51 -0.71 -10.67 -0.79
C TRP A 51 -1.75 -9.58 -1.06
N TYR A 52 -1.57 -8.38 -0.50
CA TYR A 52 -2.54 -7.30 -0.64
C TYR A 52 -2.72 -6.81 -2.08
N THR A 53 -1.73 -7.02 -2.95
CA THR A 53 -1.77 -6.53 -4.34
C THR A 53 -2.95 -7.11 -5.12
N TYR A 54 -3.22 -8.40 -4.92
CA TYR A 54 -4.26 -9.14 -5.65
C TYR A 54 -5.32 -9.80 -4.75
N SER A 55 -5.22 -9.60 -3.43
CA SER A 55 -6.19 -10.11 -2.46
C SER A 55 -7.65 -9.73 -2.79
N PRO A 56 -8.63 -10.54 -2.35
CA PRO A 56 -10.05 -10.21 -2.50
C PRO A 56 -10.45 -8.92 -1.76
N THR A 57 -9.64 -8.48 -0.79
CA THR A 57 -9.86 -7.24 -0.02
C THR A 57 -9.33 -5.98 -0.71
N ARG A 58 -8.68 -6.10 -1.88
CA ARG A 58 -8.14 -4.95 -2.59
C ARG A 58 -9.25 -4.03 -3.07
N VAL A 59 -9.28 -2.80 -2.58
CA VAL A 59 -10.13 -1.73 -3.12
C VAL A 59 -9.63 -1.36 -4.52
N ARG A 60 -10.46 -1.58 -5.55
CA ARG A 60 -10.11 -1.37 -6.97
C ARG A 60 -10.69 -0.09 -7.56
N TYR A 61 -11.73 0.45 -6.96
CA TYR A 61 -12.48 1.60 -7.46
C TYR A 61 -12.76 2.60 -6.33
N PRO A 62 -12.98 3.89 -6.64
CA PRO A 62 -13.51 4.83 -5.66
C PRO A 62 -14.93 4.40 -5.28
N TYR A 63 -15.16 4.21 -3.98
CA TYR A 63 -16.48 3.91 -3.45
C TYR A 63 -17.03 5.10 -2.68
N ALA A 64 -18.33 5.31 -2.80
CA ALA A 64 -19.10 6.22 -1.97
C ALA A 64 -20.36 5.48 -1.50
N ARG A 65 -20.95 5.93 -0.40
CA ARG A 65 -22.15 5.30 0.16
C ARG A 65 -23.31 5.42 -0.82
N GLY A 66 -24.02 4.33 -1.09
CA GLY A 66 -25.07 4.30 -2.14
C GLY A 66 -26.10 5.42 -2.00
N VAL A 67 -26.69 5.56 -0.81
CA VAL A 67 -27.67 6.61 -0.50
C VAL A 67 -27.12 8.02 -0.73
N LEU A 68 -25.85 8.26 -0.38
CA LEU A 68 -25.21 9.56 -0.62
C LEU A 68 -25.06 9.84 -2.12
N VAL A 69 -24.65 8.83 -2.90
CA VAL A 69 -24.47 8.97 -4.35
C VAL A 69 -25.80 9.26 -5.04
N GLU A 70 -26.87 8.60 -4.61
CA GLU A 70 -28.23 8.83 -5.11
C GLU A 70 -28.68 10.27 -4.84
N MET A 71 -28.67 10.69 -3.57
CA MET A 71 -29.04 12.06 -3.17
C MET A 71 -28.19 13.13 -3.88
N TYR A 72 -26.89 12.89 -4.02
CA TYR A 72 -25.99 13.81 -4.73
C TYR A 72 -26.36 13.95 -6.20
N ARG A 73 -26.67 12.84 -6.89
CA ARG A 73 -27.04 12.86 -8.32
C ARG A 73 -28.37 13.57 -8.54
N GLU A 74 -29.36 13.35 -7.68
CA GLU A 74 -30.64 14.06 -7.71
C GLU A 74 -30.48 15.56 -7.49
N ALA A 75 -29.73 15.95 -6.45
CA ALA A 75 -29.46 17.34 -6.14
C ALA A 75 -28.71 18.03 -7.29
N LYS A 76 -27.68 17.39 -7.86
CA LYS A 76 -26.93 17.91 -9.00
C LYS A 76 -27.81 18.10 -10.24
N ALA A 77 -28.74 17.18 -10.50
CA ALA A 77 -29.68 17.30 -11.61
C ALA A 77 -30.62 18.50 -11.44
N ARG A 78 -31.09 18.76 -10.21
CA ARG A 78 -32.00 19.87 -9.88
C ARG A 78 -31.31 21.23 -9.82
N LEU A 79 -30.16 21.32 -9.16
CA LEU A 79 -29.51 22.57 -8.79
C LEU A 79 -28.43 23.03 -9.79
N LYS A 80 -27.90 22.10 -10.61
CA LYS A 80 -26.83 22.30 -11.62
C LYS A 80 -25.48 22.68 -11.03
N ASP A 81 -25.42 23.73 -10.21
CA ASP A 81 -24.24 24.10 -9.45
C ASP A 81 -24.10 23.16 -8.22
N PRO A 82 -22.97 22.45 -8.08
CA PRO A 82 -22.75 21.53 -6.96
C PRO A 82 -22.41 22.24 -5.63
N VAL A 83 -22.25 23.56 -5.60
CA VAL A 83 -21.81 24.34 -4.44
C VAL A 83 -22.72 25.54 -4.15
N LEU A 84 -23.03 26.37 -5.14
CA LEU A 84 -23.76 27.65 -4.98
C LEU A 84 -25.29 27.51 -4.90
N ALA A 85 -25.77 26.30 -4.65
CA ALA A 85 -27.19 25.91 -4.67
C ALA A 85 -28.17 26.91 -4.05
#